data_AF-A0A2S7PU56-F1
#
_entry.id   AF-A0A2S7PU56-F1
#
_cell.length_a   1.000
_cell.length_b   1.000
_cell.length_c   1.000
_cell.angle_alpha   90.00
_cell.angle_beta   90.00
_cell.angle_gamma   90.00
#
_symmetry.space_group_name_H-M   'P 1'
#
loop_
_entity.id
_entity.type
_entity.pdbx_description
1 polymer ?
#
loop_
_entity_poly.entity_id
_entity_poly.type
_entity_poly.pdbx_seq_one_letter_code
_entity_poly.pdbx_strand_id
1 'polypeptide(L)'
;MASRLPADPRLHDGTSTYDRNQIIHLLTTYYQFLSTLPLIEAHDIVYPPPTGWINLANSALPFLRKSDEVITLLQHLPYIRKNRGEAPYPISPDTFCLDYSSEDPKKVNSHQALISVTKSIPEWVVPLTYPEDSNAGVWWVLDTSDGTVTDWGRHGFESDYDYAEDDPRSWRNECDRTLRLEELLEEWKEKFESLEWIAFWRRGWISMWYWNPPKTWENGEPSKADRECLEMQKIIRDHGWPDNFKRNECKQALLEWEKDDRPCRKKRVVTTTNIVDGYSARPSVARCDGFGNAKQACLHYSSVINANPGLGTITCPYTRPPSTSRPAVAEYDVDRPRSSGWTEKILGDCQRDEYPPALCLQTNDGYKMLDGHNPARVNTDVQYIRLIAGSDNGAAGQIWKCPKGAEHHDVEGDSHEEIKGRIKTIWQSVSAVYTRKLIQVVPNVPAAVDAGLGDNKCQPKRPNIDDRGYALLNRDPWFLANPMAAALTPQYLEAPTGFDKRDLLDPNEIAISDGNSSRYLTDEELQRDFGIIKCTGKDCTEELAELGIESIIVDYKTPPSSPATAVATSTTLSAVATEDAQSSAGPGSATSAFFPRPTQK
;
A
#
# COMPACT_ATOMS: atom_id res chain seq x y z
N MET A 1 -56.04 24.49 -11.52
CA MET A 1 -57.03 23.42 -11.26
C MET A 1 -56.45 22.14 -11.83
N ALA A 2 -56.14 21.15 -11.01
CA ALA A 2 -55.75 19.84 -11.52
C ALA A 2 -56.98 19.15 -12.12
N SER A 3 -56.84 18.58 -13.31
CA SER A 3 -57.77 17.56 -13.80
C SER A 3 -57.72 16.38 -12.82
N ARG A 4 -58.87 15.95 -12.31
CA ARG A 4 -58.96 14.84 -11.36
C ARG A 4 -58.30 13.61 -11.97
N LEU A 5 -57.21 13.13 -11.36
CA LEU A 5 -56.48 11.96 -11.85
C LEU A 5 -57.41 10.74 -11.89
N PRO A 6 -57.20 9.80 -12.83
CA PRO A 6 -57.89 8.52 -12.78
C PRO A 6 -57.47 7.75 -11.52
N ALA A 7 -58.24 6.71 -11.19
CA ALA A 7 -57.93 5.81 -10.08
C ALA A 7 -56.48 5.34 -10.12
N ASP A 8 -55.87 5.13 -8.95
CA ASP A 8 -54.50 4.68 -8.85
C ASP A 8 -54.43 3.15 -8.80
N PRO A 9 -53.89 2.48 -9.84
CA PRO A 9 -53.84 1.02 -9.89
C PRO A 9 -52.91 0.39 -8.85
N ARG A 10 -52.04 1.17 -8.17
CA ARG A 10 -51.25 0.67 -7.04
C ARG A 10 -52.02 0.62 -5.71
N LEU A 11 -53.22 1.22 -5.64
CA LEU A 11 -54.07 1.22 -4.44
C LEU A 11 -55.20 0.18 -4.57
N HIS A 12 -55.44 -0.62 -3.53
CA HIS A 12 -56.39 -1.74 -3.57
C HIS A 12 -57.86 -1.37 -3.87
N ASP A 13 -58.30 -0.15 -3.54
CA ASP A 13 -59.62 0.38 -3.92
C ASP A 13 -59.57 1.43 -5.05
N GLY A 14 -58.36 1.74 -5.53
CA GLY A 14 -58.10 2.71 -6.60
C GLY A 14 -58.26 4.18 -6.22
N THR A 15 -58.68 4.53 -5.01
CA THR A 15 -59.03 5.93 -4.67
C THR A 15 -58.04 6.56 -3.68
N SER A 16 -57.62 7.79 -3.99
CA SER A 16 -57.03 8.70 -3.01
C SER A 16 -57.43 10.13 -3.36
N THR A 17 -57.38 11.03 -2.40
CA THR A 17 -57.57 12.47 -2.61
C THR A 17 -56.78 13.21 -1.55
N TYR A 18 -55.94 14.15 -1.98
CA TYR A 18 -55.14 14.97 -1.08
C TYR A 18 -56.01 15.98 -0.30
N ASP A 19 -55.99 15.87 1.03
CA ASP A 19 -56.39 16.94 1.95
C ASP A 19 -55.18 17.33 2.82
N ARG A 20 -54.70 18.56 2.65
CA ARG A 20 -53.58 19.13 3.42
C ARG A 20 -53.78 18.98 4.94
N ASN A 21 -55.01 19.16 5.43
CA ASN A 21 -55.32 19.06 6.86
C ASN A 21 -55.25 17.61 7.35
N GLN A 22 -55.66 16.64 6.53
CA GLN A 22 -55.51 15.21 6.85
C GLN A 22 -54.02 14.84 6.90
N ILE A 23 -53.20 15.27 5.93
CA ILE A 23 -51.74 15.05 5.96
C ILE A 23 -51.09 15.66 7.22
N ILE A 24 -51.43 16.91 7.57
CA ILE A 24 -50.94 17.57 8.80
C ILE A 24 -51.39 16.79 10.04
N HIS A 25 -52.65 16.37 10.10
CA HIS A 25 -53.20 15.62 11.23
C HIS A 25 -52.55 14.25 11.39
N LEU A 26 -52.38 13.49 10.31
CA LEU A 26 -51.75 12.17 10.32
C LEU A 26 -50.30 12.22 10.84
N LEU A 27 -49.48 13.13 10.30
CA LEU A 27 -48.09 13.30 10.77
C LEU A 27 -48.03 13.83 12.22
N THR A 28 -48.97 14.70 12.60
CA THR A 28 -49.11 15.17 14.00
C THR A 28 -49.41 14.00 14.94
N THR A 29 -50.41 13.19 14.62
CA THR A 29 -50.83 12.04 15.44
C THR A 29 -49.72 10.98 15.51
N TYR A 30 -49.02 10.70 14.41
CA TYR A 30 -47.91 9.74 14.39
C TYR A 30 -46.70 10.23 15.22
N TYR A 31 -46.28 11.48 15.09
CA TYR A 31 -45.19 12.01 15.92
C TYR A 31 -45.60 12.06 17.41
N GLN A 32 -46.86 12.38 17.71
CA GLN A 32 -47.39 12.29 19.08
C GLN A 32 -47.36 10.86 19.62
N PHE A 33 -47.75 9.86 18.83
CA PHE A 33 -47.59 8.43 19.15
C PHE A 33 -46.13 8.06 19.43
N LEU A 34 -45.17 8.48 18.58
CA LEU A 34 -43.74 8.25 18.81
C LEU A 34 -43.19 8.92 20.09
N SER A 35 -43.88 9.92 20.65
CA SER A 35 -43.55 10.49 21.95
C SER A 35 -44.05 9.67 23.15
N THR A 36 -45.02 8.77 22.95
CA THR A 36 -45.48 7.83 23.99
C THR A 36 -44.47 6.69 24.22
N LEU A 37 -43.75 6.30 23.18
CA LEU A 37 -42.60 5.39 23.22
C LEU A 37 -41.45 5.98 24.06
N PRO A 38 -40.50 5.16 24.56
CA PRO A 38 -39.30 5.62 25.29
C PRO A 38 -38.25 6.32 24.39
N LEU A 39 -38.68 6.72 23.19
CA LEU A 39 -37.89 7.22 22.06
C LEU A 39 -37.85 8.75 22.07
N ILE A 40 -38.86 9.41 21.45
CA ILE A 40 -38.91 10.86 21.25
C ILE A 40 -39.43 11.51 22.52
N GLU A 41 -38.80 12.60 22.98
CA GLU A 41 -39.40 13.42 24.04
C GLU A 41 -40.41 14.41 23.44
N ALA A 42 -41.57 14.57 24.07
CA ALA A 42 -42.65 15.43 23.54
C ALA A 42 -42.26 16.91 23.36
N HIS A 43 -41.14 17.37 23.93
CA HIS A 43 -40.59 18.72 23.74
C HIS A 43 -39.67 18.86 22.53
N ASP A 44 -39.18 17.76 21.95
CA ASP A 44 -38.44 17.77 20.68
C ASP A 44 -39.39 17.83 19.46
N ILE A 45 -40.70 17.60 19.66
CA ILE A 45 -41.73 17.81 18.63
C ILE A 45 -42.13 19.28 18.63
N VAL A 46 -41.84 19.97 17.53
CA VAL A 46 -42.15 21.39 17.33
C VAL A 46 -43.35 21.56 16.40
N TYR A 47 -44.29 22.40 16.81
CA TYR A 47 -45.53 22.67 16.09
C TYR A 47 -45.49 24.03 15.38
N PRO A 48 -46.11 24.17 14.20
CA PRO A 48 -46.11 25.42 13.44
C PRO A 48 -46.84 26.54 14.21
N PRO A 49 -46.40 27.80 14.07
CA PRO A 49 -47.21 28.97 14.43
C PRO A 49 -48.53 29.00 13.64
N PRO A 50 -49.58 29.72 14.10
CA PRO A 50 -50.84 29.88 13.35
C PRO A 50 -50.71 30.55 11.97
N THR A 51 -49.55 31.14 11.67
CA THR A 51 -49.19 31.74 10.37
C THR A 51 -48.25 30.85 9.54
N GLY A 52 -48.00 29.62 9.99
CA GLY A 52 -46.96 28.75 9.47
C GLY A 52 -45.53 29.18 9.84
N TRP A 53 -44.56 28.36 9.45
CA TRP A 53 -43.13 28.58 9.64
C TRP A 53 -42.60 29.75 8.78
N ILE A 54 -42.20 30.86 9.40
CA ILE A 54 -41.89 32.14 8.72
C ILE A 54 -40.67 32.06 7.79
N ASN A 55 -39.67 31.23 8.10
CA ASN A 55 -38.55 30.93 7.21
C ASN A 55 -39.02 30.30 5.88
N LEU A 56 -40.13 29.56 5.90
CA LEU A 56 -40.74 28.94 4.72
C LEU A 56 -41.71 29.86 3.97
N ALA A 57 -42.07 31.02 4.54
CA ALA A 57 -42.83 32.07 3.85
C ALA A 57 -41.93 33.04 3.07
N ASN A 58 -40.71 33.31 3.57
CA ASN A 58 -39.77 34.27 2.97
C ASN A 58 -38.62 33.58 2.23
N SER A 59 -38.89 33.14 0.98
CA SER A 59 -37.90 32.87 -0.07
C SER A 59 -36.66 32.00 0.27
N ALA A 60 -36.72 31.16 1.31
CA ALA A 60 -35.63 30.25 1.69
C ALA A 60 -35.61 28.92 0.90
N LEU A 61 -36.77 28.48 0.36
CA LEU A 61 -36.92 27.24 -0.41
C LEU A 61 -36.76 27.27 -1.95
N PRO A 62 -36.36 28.35 -2.67
CA PRO A 62 -36.20 28.32 -4.14
C PRO A 62 -35.28 27.22 -4.70
N PHE A 63 -34.41 26.64 -3.88
CA PHE A 63 -33.57 25.50 -4.25
C PHE A 63 -34.38 24.19 -4.43
N LEU A 64 -35.55 24.05 -3.79
CA LEU A 64 -36.40 22.86 -3.90
C LEU A 64 -37.28 22.84 -5.15
N ARG A 65 -37.60 24.01 -5.73
CA ARG A 65 -38.47 24.14 -6.91
C ARG A 65 -39.80 23.36 -6.77
N LYS A 66 -40.57 23.70 -5.75
CA LYS A 66 -41.86 23.06 -5.44
C LYS A 66 -43.03 24.03 -5.60
N SER A 67 -44.21 23.47 -5.83
CA SER A 67 -45.45 24.21 -6.01
C SER A 67 -45.88 24.94 -4.72
N ASP A 68 -46.69 26.00 -4.86
CA ASP A 68 -47.21 26.76 -3.72
C ASP A 68 -47.98 25.86 -2.73
N GLU A 69 -48.61 24.78 -3.21
CA GLU A 69 -49.29 23.79 -2.38
C GLU A 69 -48.31 23.06 -1.45
N VAL A 70 -47.22 22.51 -1.99
CA VAL A 70 -46.15 21.86 -1.22
C VAL A 70 -45.53 22.83 -0.22
N ILE A 71 -45.23 24.07 -0.65
CA ILE A 71 -44.66 25.09 0.25
C ILE A 71 -45.64 25.42 1.39
N THR A 72 -46.93 25.53 1.11
CA THR A 72 -47.96 25.79 2.13
C THR A 72 -48.17 24.59 3.06
N LEU A 73 -48.04 23.35 2.56
CA LEU A 73 -48.02 22.15 3.40
C LEU A 73 -46.82 22.18 4.37
N LEU A 74 -45.59 22.35 3.86
CA LEU A 74 -44.37 22.38 4.68
C LEU A 74 -44.38 23.47 5.74
N GLN A 75 -45.01 24.63 5.47
CA GLN A 75 -45.24 25.70 6.43
C GLN A 75 -46.09 25.28 7.65
N HIS A 76 -46.92 24.24 7.52
CA HIS A 76 -47.91 23.83 8.52
C HIS A 76 -47.74 22.38 9.01
N LEU A 77 -46.65 21.70 8.63
CA LEU A 77 -46.28 20.42 9.25
C LEU A 77 -45.65 20.63 10.64
N PRO A 78 -45.87 19.68 11.58
CA PRO A 78 -45.00 19.52 12.75
C PRO A 78 -43.64 18.95 12.31
N TYR A 79 -42.59 19.17 13.11
CA TYR A 79 -41.28 18.58 12.89
C TYR A 79 -40.71 18.00 14.19
N ILE A 80 -39.86 16.99 14.05
CA ILE A 80 -39.05 16.45 15.15
C ILE A 80 -37.67 17.09 15.06
N ARG A 81 -37.33 17.94 16.04
CA ARG A 81 -36.12 18.76 16.05
C ARG A 81 -35.12 18.25 17.09
N LYS A 82 -33.82 18.34 16.75
CA LYS A 82 -32.70 18.03 17.64
C LYS A 82 -31.69 19.17 17.68
N ASN A 83 -30.96 19.30 18.80
CA ASN A 83 -29.88 20.29 18.88
C ASN A 83 -28.71 19.89 17.97
N ARG A 84 -27.97 20.89 17.48
CA ARG A 84 -26.85 20.68 16.56
C ARG A 84 -25.75 19.83 17.21
N GLY A 85 -25.62 18.58 16.77
CA GLY A 85 -24.64 17.62 17.25
C GLY A 85 -25.23 16.45 18.06
N GLU A 86 -26.52 16.49 18.39
CA GLU A 86 -27.27 15.28 18.76
C GLU A 86 -27.62 14.49 17.48
N ALA A 87 -27.81 13.17 17.60
CA ALA A 87 -28.32 12.35 16.50
C ALA A 87 -29.81 12.62 16.24
N PRO A 88 -30.28 12.43 14.98
CA PRO A 88 -31.70 12.41 14.67
C PRO A 88 -32.41 11.25 15.37
N TYR A 89 -33.72 11.40 15.60
CA TYR A 89 -34.58 10.29 15.98
C TYR A 89 -34.94 9.45 14.75
N PRO A 90 -34.67 8.14 14.72
CA PRO A 90 -35.25 7.25 13.72
C PRO A 90 -36.76 7.11 13.98
N ILE A 91 -37.58 7.21 12.95
CA ILE A 91 -39.05 7.05 13.04
C ILE A 91 -39.56 5.69 12.55
N SER A 92 -38.66 4.90 11.97
CA SER A 92 -38.72 3.47 11.66
C SER A 92 -37.27 2.97 11.54
N PRO A 93 -37.00 1.70 11.19
CA PRO A 93 -35.64 1.24 10.90
C PRO A 93 -34.92 2.17 9.92
N ASP A 94 -33.76 2.65 10.37
CA ASP A 94 -32.74 3.37 9.60
C ASP A 94 -33.26 4.62 8.83
N THR A 95 -34.42 5.16 9.23
CA THR A 95 -35.15 6.23 8.52
C THR A 95 -35.50 7.41 9.46
N PHE A 96 -35.26 8.63 9.00
CA PHE A 96 -35.30 9.86 9.82
C PHE A 96 -36.15 10.97 9.18
N CYS A 97 -36.75 11.85 9.98
CA CYS A 97 -37.51 13.01 9.48
C CYS A 97 -36.64 14.13 8.90
N LEU A 98 -37.12 14.78 7.83
CA LEU A 98 -36.61 16.06 7.36
C LEU A 98 -37.22 17.23 8.16
N ASP A 99 -36.40 18.06 8.80
CA ASP A 99 -36.84 19.33 9.41
C ASP A 99 -36.66 20.49 8.41
N TYR A 100 -37.77 20.96 7.83
CA TYR A 100 -37.81 22.14 6.97
C TYR A 100 -38.00 23.45 7.76
N SER A 101 -38.35 23.41 9.04
CA SER A 101 -38.59 24.60 9.87
C SER A 101 -37.30 25.34 10.33
N SER A 102 -36.14 24.91 9.83
CA SER A 102 -34.84 25.54 10.07
C SER A 102 -34.66 26.83 9.26
N GLU A 103 -34.23 27.92 9.92
CA GLU A 103 -33.97 29.23 9.30
C GLU A 103 -32.83 29.22 8.26
N ASP A 104 -32.00 28.17 8.23
CA ASP A 104 -30.92 28.01 7.26
C ASP A 104 -31.17 26.77 6.39
N PRO A 105 -31.47 26.94 5.09
CA PRO A 105 -31.66 25.85 4.14
C PRO A 105 -30.55 24.79 4.14
N LYS A 106 -29.30 25.17 4.41
CA LYS A 106 -28.14 24.25 4.45
C LYS A 106 -28.09 23.40 5.72
N LYS A 107 -28.95 23.70 6.72
CA LYS A 107 -29.15 22.92 7.94
C LYS A 107 -30.36 21.99 7.87
N VAL A 108 -31.08 21.91 6.74
CA VAL A 108 -32.00 20.78 6.51
C VAL A 108 -31.16 19.51 6.48
N ASN A 109 -31.56 18.50 7.25
CA ASN A 109 -30.81 17.24 7.35
C ASN A 109 -30.63 16.61 5.95
N SER A 110 -29.45 16.03 5.70
CA SER A 110 -29.11 15.38 4.42
C SER A 110 -29.27 16.27 3.17
N HIS A 111 -29.12 17.60 3.31
CA HIS A 111 -29.29 18.63 2.26
C HIS A 111 -28.75 18.25 0.86
N GLN A 112 -27.56 17.67 0.76
CA GLN A 112 -26.96 17.29 -0.52
C GLN A 112 -27.68 16.12 -1.21
N ALA A 113 -28.12 15.11 -0.44
CA ALA A 113 -28.90 14.00 -0.97
C ALA A 113 -30.34 14.43 -1.29
N LEU A 114 -30.93 15.28 -0.43
CA LEU A 114 -32.23 15.92 -0.68
C LEU A 114 -32.24 16.70 -2.00
N ILE A 115 -31.19 17.46 -2.31
CA ILE A 115 -31.01 18.15 -3.61
C ILE A 115 -30.94 17.17 -4.80
N SER A 116 -30.49 15.94 -4.58
CA SER A 116 -30.46 14.92 -5.62
C SER A 116 -31.86 14.37 -5.90
N VAL A 117 -32.54 13.85 -4.87
CA VAL A 117 -33.90 13.30 -4.98
C VAL A 117 -34.88 14.36 -5.51
N THR A 118 -34.80 15.58 -4.99
CA THR A 118 -35.68 16.71 -5.36
C THR A 118 -35.64 17.07 -6.85
N LYS A 119 -34.56 16.75 -7.58
CA LYS A 119 -34.45 16.97 -9.03
C LYS A 119 -35.11 15.89 -9.88
N SER A 120 -35.31 14.69 -9.34
CA SER A 120 -35.87 13.54 -10.05
C SER A 120 -37.39 13.41 -9.88
N ILE A 121 -37.99 14.18 -8.98
CA ILE A 121 -39.44 14.14 -8.66
C ILE A 121 -40.15 15.46 -9.03
N PRO A 122 -41.44 15.44 -9.44
CA PRO A 122 -42.18 16.65 -9.85
C PRO A 122 -42.28 17.75 -8.80
N GLU A 123 -42.70 18.96 -9.21
CA GLU A 123 -42.82 20.12 -8.32
C GLU A 123 -43.92 19.98 -7.25
N TRP A 124 -44.89 19.09 -7.45
CA TRP A 124 -45.97 18.76 -6.51
C TRP A 124 -45.66 17.55 -5.61
N VAL A 125 -44.45 17.01 -5.68
CA VAL A 125 -44.01 15.84 -4.89
C VAL A 125 -42.89 16.25 -3.94
N VAL A 126 -42.99 15.88 -2.66
CA VAL A 126 -42.07 16.36 -1.59
C VAL A 126 -41.54 15.22 -0.72
N PRO A 127 -40.22 15.15 -0.45
CA PRO A 127 -39.68 14.20 0.51
C PRO A 127 -40.08 14.57 1.95
N LEU A 128 -40.43 13.58 2.77
CA LEU A 128 -40.74 13.74 4.20
C LEU A 128 -39.63 13.17 5.10
N THR A 129 -38.91 12.15 4.63
CA THR A 129 -37.87 11.44 5.36
C THR A 129 -36.56 11.38 4.58
N TYR A 130 -35.50 10.88 5.22
CA TYR A 130 -34.27 10.43 4.57
C TYR A 130 -33.72 9.15 5.25
N PRO A 131 -33.01 8.28 4.50
CA PRO A 131 -32.39 7.04 4.97
C PRO A 131 -31.04 7.28 5.68
N GLU A 132 -30.50 6.29 6.39
CA GLU A 132 -29.14 6.35 6.94
C GLU A 132 -28.08 6.32 5.84
N ASP A 133 -28.22 5.44 4.85
CA ASP A 133 -27.34 5.37 3.68
C ASP A 133 -28.07 5.01 2.36
N SER A 134 -27.39 4.40 1.38
CA SER A 134 -27.99 3.99 0.10
C SER A 134 -28.70 2.63 0.14
N ASN A 135 -28.58 1.90 1.24
CA ASN A 135 -28.97 0.49 1.40
C ASN A 135 -29.86 0.26 2.63
N ALA A 136 -29.89 1.20 3.59
CA ALA A 136 -30.66 1.11 4.83
C ALA A 136 -31.55 2.35 5.04
N GLY A 137 -32.86 2.12 5.23
CA GLY A 137 -33.88 3.16 5.40
C GLY A 137 -34.48 3.69 4.09
N VAL A 138 -35.53 4.51 4.15
CA VAL A 138 -36.33 4.92 2.98
C VAL A 138 -36.56 6.43 2.85
N TRP A 139 -36.56 6.96 1.61
CA TRP A 139 -37.13 8.27 1.31
C TRP A 139 -38.62 8.14 1.04
N TRP A 140 -39.46 8.69 1.93
CA TRP A 140 -40.88 8.89 1.66
C TRP A 140 -41.07 10.12 0.80
N VAL A 141 -41.61 9.95 -0.40
CA VAL A 141 -42.01 11.07 -1.28
C VAL A 141 -43.52 11.15 -1.37
N LEU A 142 -44.09 12.20 -0.76
CA LEU A 142 -45.51 12.51 -0.72
C LEU A 142 -45.93 13.27 -1.98
N ASP A 143 -46.98 12.82 -2.66
CA ASP A 143 -47.57 13.47 -3.82
C ASP A 143 -48.79 14.32 -3.40
N THR A 144 -48.75 15.65 -3.57
CA THR A 144 -49.86 16.53 -3.21
C THR A 144 -50.96 16.63 -4.29
N SER A 145 -50.93 15.79 -5.33
CA SER A 145 -52.00 15.68 -6.32
C SER A 145 -53.04 14.60 -5.96
N ASP A 146 -52.63 13.54 -5.25
CA ASP A 146 -53.50 12.45 -4.81
C ASP A 146 -53.41 12.11 -3.31
N GLY A 147 -52.36 12.55 -2.59
CA GLY A 147 -52.17 12.30 -1.15
C GLY A 147 -51.45 10.99 -0.81
N THR A 148 -50.92 10.29 -1.83
CA THR A 148 -50.14 9.07 -1.63
C THR A 148 -48.69 9.36 -1.24
N VAL A 149 -48.06 8.40 -0.55
CA VAL A 149 -46.61 8.36 -0.34
C VAL A 149 -46.05 7.19 -1.15
N THR A 150 -44.91 7.42 -1.80
CA THR A 150 -44.14 6.37 -2.46
C THR A 150 -42.79 6.20 -1.77
N ASP A 151 -42.36 4.95 -1.60
CA ASP A 151 -41.07 4.54 -1.07
C ASP A 151 -40.00 4.70 -2.19
N TRP A 152 -39.12 5.69 -2.05
CA TRP A 152 -38.09 6.04 -3.03
C TRP A 152 -36.71 5.53 -2.56
N GLY A 153 -36.22 4.48 -3.21
CA GLY A 153 -34.94 3.81 -2.92
C GLY A 153 -35.01 2.35 -3.35
N ARG A 154 -33.87 1.72 -3.66
CA ARG A 154 -33.84 0.31 -4.11
C ARG A 154 -33.87 -0.65 -2.93
N HIS A 155 -35.07 -0.97 -2.43
CA HIS A 155 -35.24 -2.08 -1.46
C HIS A 155 -35.69 -3.39 -2.11
N GLY A 156 -35.99 -3.36 -3.41
CA GLY A 156 -36.17 -4.56 -4.22
C GLY A 156 -37.57 -5.13 -4.15
N PHE A 157 -38.56 -4.31 -3.80
CA PHE A 157 -39.95 -4.61 -4.10
C PHE A 157 -40.17 -4.42 -5.60
N GLU A 158 -40.76 -5.42 -6.27
CA GLU A 158 -41.15 -5.27 -7.67
C GLU A 158 -42.39 -4.37 -7.76
N SER A 159 -42.41 -3.48 -8.76
CA SER A 159 -43.56 -2.62 -9.06
C SER A 159 -44.74 -3.48 -9.53
N ASP A 160 -45.82 -3.54 -8.75
CA ASP A 160 -47.06 -4.23 -9.15
C ASP A 160 -47.73 -3.58 -10.38
N TYR A 161 -47.40 -2.32 -10.70
CA TYR A 161 -47.94 -1.60 -11.84
C TYR A 161 -47.05 -0.41 -12.28
N ASP A 162 -46.67 -0.40 -13.55
CA ASP A 162 -45.99 0.73 -14.19
C ASP A 162 -46.97 1.60 -14.99
N TYR A 163 -46.93 2.92 -14.74
CA TYR A 163 -47.76 3.88 -15.47
C TYR A 163 -47.16 4.17 -16.87
N ALA A 164 -48.01 4.55 -17.82
CA ALA A 164 -47.56 4.97 -19.16
C ALA A 164 -46.70 6.25 -19.10
N GLU A 165 -45.80 6.45 -20.07
CA GLU A 165 -44.86 7.58 -20.10
C GLU A 165 -45.54 8.97 -20.07
N ASP A 166 -46.79 9.07 -20.51
CA ASP A 166 -47.60 10.29 -20.50
C ASP A 166 -48.47 10.47 -19.24
N ASP A 167 -48.54 9.47 -18.35
CA ASP A 167 -49.18 9.61 -17.04
C ASP A 167 -48.30 10.47 -16.11
N PRO A 168 -48.86 11.50 -15.43
CA PRO A 168 -48.10 12.36 -14.52
C PRO A 168 -47.55 11.62 -13.27
N ARG A 169 -47.89 10.35 -13.06
CA ARG A 169 -47.36 9.47 -11.99
C ARG A 169 -46.23 8.55 -12.46
N SER A 170 -45.87 8.55 -13.75
CA SER A 170 -44.80 7.71 -14.33
C SER A 170 -43.43 7.83 -13.64
N TRP A 171 -43.16 8.92 -12.92
CA TRP A 171 -42.00 9.07 -12.04
C TRP A 171 -41.91 7.98 -10.96
N ARG A 172 -43.03 7.34 -10.60
CA ARG A 172 -43.12 6.21 -9.65
C ARG A 172 -42.67 4.87 -10.24
N ASN A 173 -42.39 4.78 -11.55
CA ASN A 173 -41.87 3.56 -12.20
C ASN A 173 -40.42 3.26 -11.78
N GLU A 174 -39.66 4.27 -11.31
CA GLU A 174 -38.32 4.08 -10.73
C GLU A 174 -38.33 3.86 -9.21
N CYS A 175 -39.51 3.61 -8.63
CA CYS A 175 -39.73 3.49 -7.18
C CYS A 175 -40.30 2.12 -6.79
N ASP A 176 -40.22 1.83 -5.49
CA ASP A 176 -40.79 0.63 -4.88
C ASP A 176 -42.30 0.87 -4.60
N ARG A 177 -42.76 0.70 -3.35
CA ARG A 177 -44.19 0.67 -2.97
C ARG A 177 -44.85 2.06 -2.94
N THR A 178 -46.14 2.14 -3.29
CA THR A 178 -47.00 3.33 -3.14
C THR A 178 -48.20 2.99 -2.25
N LEU A 179 -48.52 3.84 -1.26
CA LEU A 179 -49.65 3.68 -0.33
C LEU A 179 -50.30 5.04 -0.01
N ARG A 180 -51.49 5.05 0.61
CA ARG A 180 -51.95 6.26 1.32
C ARG A 180 -51.08 6.50 2.54
N LEU A 181 -50.85 7.76 2.90
CA LEU A 181 -50.09 8.11 4.12
C LEU A 181 -50.71 7.49 5.39
N GLU A 182 -52.04 7.39 5.46
CA GLU A 182 -52.76 6.80 6.60
C GLU A 182 -52.47 5.30 6.76
N GLU A 183 -52.53 4.54 5.66
CA GLU A 183 -52.24 3.09 5.63
C GLU A 183 -50.79 2.81 6.04
N LEU A 184 -49.86 3.62 5.53
CA LEU A 184 -48.43 3.51 5.79
C LEU A 184 -48.05 3.88 7.23
N LEU A 185 -48.67 4.91 7.82
CA LEU A 185 -48.43 5.29 9.22
C LEU A 185 -49.08 4.31 10.20
N GLU A 186 -50.24 3.74 9.88
CA GLU A 186 -50.87 2.72 10.73
C GLU A 186 -50.09 1.40 10.66
N GLU A 187 -49.59 0.97 9.48
CA GLU A 187 -48.63 -0.15 9.37
C GLU A 187 -47.42 0.07 10.29
N TRP A 188 -46.80 1.25 10.22
CA TRP A 188 -45.62 1.57 11.04
C TRP A 188 -45.94 1.62 12.54
N LYS A 189 -47.14 2.09 12.91
CA LYS A 189 -47.66 2.06 14.29
C LYS A 189 -47.90 0.63 14.77
N GLU A 190 -48.51 -0.24 13.96
CA GLU A 190 -48.69 -1.67 14.27
C GLU A 190 -47.35 -2.38 14.52
N LYS A 191 -46.29 -2.00 13.79
CA LYS A 191 -44.93 -2.55 14.01
C LYS A 191 -44.37 -2.18 15.39
N PHE A 192 -44.65 -0.99 15.90
CA PHE A 192 -44.32 -0.61 17.28
C PHE A 192 -45.24 -1.29 18.30
N GLU A 193 -46.56 -1.34 18.07
CA GLU A 193 -47.53 -1.93 18.99
C GLU A 193 -47.31 -3.44 19.18
N SER A 194 -47.02 -4.17 18.10
CA SER A 194 -46.62 -5.59 18.14
C SER A 194 -45.24 -5.84 18.77
N LEU A 195 -44.39 -4.81 18.86
CA LEU A 195 -42.95 -4.86 19.14
C LEU A 195 -42.15 -5.64 18.09
N GLU A 196 -42.59 -5.63 16.83
CA GLU A 196 -41.73 -5.95 15.69
C GLU A 196 -40.62 -4.90 15.55
N TRP A 197 -40.92 -3.63 15.83
CA TRP A 197 -39.96 -2.54 15.93
C TRP A 197 -39.76 -2.12 17.38
N ILE A 198 -38.51 -2.06 17.81
CA ILE A 198 -38.12 -1.75 19.19
C ILE A 198 -37.14 -0.58 19.18
N ALA A 199 -37.64 0.59 19.59
CA ALA A 199 -36.85 1.78 19.79
C ALA A 199 -36.18 1.76 21.17
N PHE A 200 -34.86 1.88 21.21
CA PHE A 200 -34.08 1.80 22.45
C PHE A 200 -32.83 2.69 22.41
N TRP A 201 -32.23 2.91 23.58
CA TRP A 201 -31.00 3.69 23.75
C TRP A 201 -29.81 2.73 23.79
N ARG A 202 -28.76 3.02 23.02
CA ARG A 202 -27.55 2.19 22.89
C ARG A 202 -26.30 3.05 22.81
N ARG A 203 -25.38 2.91 23.78
CA ARG A 203 -24.09 3.61 23.86
C ARG A 203 -24.18 5.14 23.82
N GLY A 204 -25.28 5.71 24.32
CA GLY A 204 -25.57 7.15 24.27
C GLY A 204 -26.22 7.65 22.96
N TRP A 205 -26.43 6.74 22.00
CA TRP A 205 -27.20 6.98 20.79
C TRP A 205 -28.57 6.31 20.89
N ILE A 206 -29.40 6.54 19.89
CA ILE A 206 -30.71 5.91 19.74
C ILE A 206 -30.61 4.90 18.61
N SER A 207 -31.28 3.76 18.75
CA SER A 207 -31.27 2.69 17.76
C SER A 207 -32.65 2.05 17.64
N MET A 208 -32.95 1.56 16.45
CA MET A 208 -34.12 0.72 16.18
C MET A 208 -33.63 -0.72 16.05
N TRP A 209 -34.30 -1.68 16.68
CA TRP A 209 -34.29 -3.06 16.21
C TRP A 209 -35.54 -3.29 15.37
N TYR A 210 -35.40 -4.00 14.26
CA TYR A 210 -36.49 -4.70 13.60
C TYR A 210 -36.39 -6.20 13.88
N TRP A 211 -37.53 -6.85 14.06
CA TRP A 211 -37.63 -8.26 14.42
C TRP A 211 -38.23 -9.08 13.28
N ASN A 212 -37.38 -9.80 12.55
CA ASN A 212 -37.83 -10.76 11.53
C ASN A 212 -37.45 -12.19 11.97
N PRO A 213 -38.34 -12.92 12.67
CA PRO A 213 -38.01 -14.23 13.21
C PRO A 213 -37.82 -15.25 12.07
N PRO A 214 -36.66 -15.93 11.97
CA PRO A 214 -36.46 -16.94 10.95
C PRO A 214 -37.39 -18.13 11.18
N LYS A 215 -37.94 -18.69 10.09
CA LYS A 215 -38.90 -19.81 10.12
C LYS A 215 -38.33 -21.07 10.78
N THR A 216 -37.00 -21.22 10.80
CA THR A 216 -36.25 -22.26 11.51
C THR A 216 -34.87 -21.72 11.90
N TRP A 217 -34.41 -21.98 13.12
CA TRP A 217 -33.03 -21.68 13.55
C TRP A 217 -32.06 -22.70 12.95
N GLU A 218 -30.99 -22.27 12.27
CA GLU A 218 -30.01 -23.17 11.61
C GLU A 218 -29.39 -24.20 12.57
N ASN A 219 -29.21 -23.83 13.84
CA ASN A 219 -28.62 -24.67 14.88
C ASN A 219 -29.62 -25.01 16.01
N GLY A 220 -30.93 -24.81 15.80
CA GLY A 220 -31.97 -25.04 16.81
C GLY A 220 -32.08 -23.97 17.92
N GLU A 221 -31.04 -23.16 18.16
CA GLU A 221 -31.06 -22.05 19.12
C GLU A 221 -31.24 -20.66 18.47
N PRO A 222 -31.94 -19.72 19.12
CA PRO A 222 -31.94 -18.31 18.73
C PRO A 222 -30.57 -17.66 18.96
N SER A 223 -30.16 -16.74 18.08
CA SER A 223 -28.88 -16.04 18.16
C SER A 223 -28.78 -15.07 19.35
N LYS A 224 -27.61 -14.45 19.54
CA LYS A 224 -27.43 -13.42 20.58
C LYS A 224 -28.33 -12.20 20.36
N ALA A 225 -28.51 -11.77 19.10
CA ALA A 225 -29.41 -10.67 18.73
C ALA A 225 -30.86 -11.01 19.06
N ASP A 226 -31.27 -12.23 18.75
CA ASP A 226 -32.65 -12.71 18.95
C ASP A 226 -33.01 -12.78 20.44
N ARG A 227 -32.09 -13.26 21.27
CA ARG A 227 -32.24 -13.26 22.74
C ARG A 227 -32.26 -11.84 23.32
N GLU A 228 -31.45 -10.92 22.78
CA GLU A 228 -31.53 -9.50 23.16
C GLU A 228 -32.89 -8.89 22.79
N CYS A 229 -33.42 -9.15 21.59
CA CYS A 229 -34.71 -8.67 21.13
C CYS A 229 -35.87 -9.18 22.00
N LEU A 230 -35.94 -10.50 22.23
CA LEU A 230 -36.99 -11.13 23.05
C LEU A 230 -37.01 -10.61 24.50
N GLU A 231 -35.85 -10.28 25.06
CA GLU A 231 -35.76 -9.66 26.39
C GLU A 231 -36.22 -8.20 26.40
N MET A 232 -35.87 -7.40 25.40
CA MET A 232 -36.42 -6.03 25.28
C MET A 232 -37.93 -6.06 25.10
N GLN A 233 -38.47 -6.98 24.27
CA GLN A 233 -39.92 -7.18 24.17
C GLN A 233 -40.53 -7.52 25.53
N LYS A 234 -39.89 -8.39 26.31
CA LYS A 234 -40.35 -8.74 27.66
C LYS A 234 -40.34 -7.52 28.59
N ILE A 235 -39.26 -6.74 28.63
CA ILE A 235 -39.16 -5.53 29.46
C ILE A 235 -40.26 -4.53 29.09
N ILE A 236 -40.52 -4.32 27.81
CA ILE A 236 -41.53 -3.36 27.34
C ILE A 236 -42.95 -3.83 27.70
N ARG A 237 -43.25 -5.13 27.54
CA ARG A 237 -44.54 -5.73 27.96
C ARG A 237 -44.71 -5.76 29.49
N ASP A 238 -43.66 -6.06 30.26
CA ASP A 238 -43.66 -6.03 31.74
C ASP A 238 -44.01 -4.63 32.28
N HIS A 239 -43.72 -3.56 31.52
CA HIS A 239 -44.08 -2.17 31.84
C HIS A 239 -45.41 -1.70 31.23
N GLY A 240 -46.27 -2.63 30.79
CA GLY A 240 -47.64 -2.34 30.35
C GLY A 240 -47.75 -1.87 28.91
N TRP A 241 -46.89 -2.33 27.99
CA TRP A 241 -47.09 -2.06 26.56
C TRP A 241 -48.05 -3.08 25.91
N PRO A 242 -49.02 -2.65 25.07
CA PRO A 242 -49.36 -1.26 24.76
C PRO A 242 -50.23 -0.59 25.84
N ASP A 243 -51.09 -1.36 26.51
CA ASP A 243 -52.14 -0.83 27.39
C ASP A 243 -51.64 -0.43 28.80
N ASN A 244 -51.75 0.87 29.12
CA ASN A 244 -51.30 1.50 30.37
C ASN A 244 -49.76 1.64 30.48
N PHE A 245 -49.09 1.85 29.34
CA PHE A 245 -47.63 1.86 29.26
C PHE A 245 -46.94 2.88 30.17
N LYS A 246 -46.08 2.36 31.05
CA LYS A 246 -45.28 3.15 31.98
C LYS A 246 -44.01 3.70 31.33
N ARG A 247 -44.14 4.57 30.32
CA ARG A 247 -43.05 5.13 29.51
C ARG A 247 -41.73 5.37 30.26
N ASN A 248 -41.76 6.10 31.36
CA ASN A 248 -40.55 6.52 32.07
C ASN A 248 -39.92 5.38 32.90
N GLU A 249 -40.73 4.48 33.49
CA GLU A 249 -40.21 3.27 34.14
C GLU A 249 -39.59 2.34 33.08
N CYS A 250 -40.28 2.12 31.95
CA CYS A 250 -39.75 1.32 30.84
C CYS A 250 -38.47 1.92 30.23
N LYS A 251 -38.42 3.25 30.05
CA LYS A 251 -37.23 3.94 29.54
C LYS A 251 -36.05 3.75 30.49
N GLN A 252 -36.28 3.87 31.79
CA GLN A 252 -35.24 3.59 32.78
C GLN A 252 -34.86 2.10 32.79
N ALA A 253 -35.81 1.17 32.67
CA ALA A 253 -35.54 -0.28 32.62
C ALA A 253 -34.77 -0.71 31.37
N LEU A 254 -35.03 -0.12 30.20
CA LEU A 254 -34.25 -0.34 28.98
C LEU A 254 -32.85 0.29 29.08
N LEU A 255 -32.75 1.49 29.65
CA LEU A 255 -31.45 2.10 29.98
C LEU A 255 -30.72 1.32 31.08
N GLU A 256 -31.41 0.61 31.96
CA GLU A 256 -30.81 -0.27 32.97
C GLU A 256 -30.42 -1.62 32.38
N TRP A 257 -31.16 -2.18 31.42
CA TRP A 257 -30.74 -3.36 30.63
C TRP A 257 -29.55 -3.06 29.71
N GLU A 258 -29.38 -1.81 29.25
CA GLU A 258 -28.17 -1.37 28.52
C GLU A 258 -26.95 -1.13 29.44
N LYS A 259 -27.18 -0.75 30.70
CA LYS A 259 -26.13 -0.59 31.73
C LYS A 259 -25.78 -1.90 32.43
N ASP A 260 -26.77 -2.77 32.63
CA ASP A 260 -26.66 -4.16 33.08
C ASP A 260 -26.17 -5.02 31.90
N ASP A 261 -24.96 -4.65 31.48
CA ASP A 261 -24.10 -5.29 30.51
C ASP A 261 -23.79 -6.72 30.96
N ARG A 262 -24.78 -7.62 30.78
CA ARG A 262 -24.71 -9.06 31.11
C ARG A 262 -23.39 -9.63 30.60
N PRO A 263 -22.57 -10.23 31.48
CA PRO A 263 -21.24 -9.71 31.81
C PRO A 263 -20.28 -9.49 30.64
N CYS A 264 -20.26 -8.27 30.08
CA CYS A 264 -19.25 -7.84 29.11
C CYS A 264 -18.24 -6.79 29.62
N ARG A 265 -18.35 -6.35 30.88
CA ARG A 265 -17.37 -5.62 31.74
C ARG A 265 -16.36 -4.71 30.98
N LYS A 266 -16.79 -3.93 29.98
CA LYS A 266 -15.90 -3.24 29.00
C LYS A 266 -14.59 -4.00 28.74
N LYS A 267 -14.68 -5.23 28.22
CA LYS A 267 -13.55 -6.13 27.96
C LYS A 267 -12.51 -5.47 27.04
N ARG A 268 -11.46 -4.89 27.64
CA ARG A 268 -10.27 -4.46 26.92
C ARG A 268 -9.35 -5.67 26.78
N VAL A 269 -9.54 -6.44 25.72
CA VAL A 269 -8.59 -7.49 25.36
C VAL A 269 -7.33 -6.80 24.85
N VAL A 270 -6.19 -7.06 25.48
CA VAL A 270 -4.88 -6.65 24.99
C VAL A 270 -4.13 -7.92 24.62
N THR A 271 -4.09 -8.21 23.33
CA THR A 271 -3.28 -9.29 22.78
C THR A 271 -1.82 -8.84 22.72
N THR A 272 -0.93 -9.58 23.35
CA THR A 272 0.52 -9.50 23.08
C THR A 272 0.90 -10.68 22.21
N THR A 273 0.99 -10.43 20.90
CA THR A 273 1.48 -11.41 19.94
C THR A 273 3.00 -11.55 20.09
N ASN A 274 3.47 -12.77 20.31
CA ASN A 274 4.87 -13.16 20.24
C ASN A 274 5.10 -13.96 18.96
N ILE A 275 6.08 -13.58 18.14
CA ILE A 275 6.41 -14.32 16.92
C ILE A 275 7.36 -15.46 17.27
N VAL A 276 6.97 -16.70 16.92
CA VAL A 276 7.75 -17.91 17.16
C VAL A 276 8.12 -18.55 15.82
N ASP A 277 9.41 -18.81 15.60
CA ASP A 277 9.90 -19.49 14.41
C ASP A 277 9.73 -21.01 14.54
N GLY A 278 8.75 -21.54 13.80
CA GLY A 278 8.71 -22.93 13.40
C GLY A 278 9.51 -23.15 12.12
N TYR A 279 10.00 -24.37 11.91
CA TYR A 279 10.75 -24.73 10.71
C TYR A 279 10.19 -25.98 10.06
N SER A 280 10.19 -26.03 8.73
CA SER A 280 9.83 -27.22 7.96
C SER A 280 10.69 -28.42 8.39
N ALA A 281 10.07 -29.47 8.95
CA ALA A 281 10.74 -30.61 9.60
C ALA A 281 11.73 -31.40 8.71
N ARG A 282 11.73 -31.15 7.39
CA ARG A 282 12.81 -31.53 6.47
C ARG A 282 13.08 -30.34 5.54
N PRO A 283 14.33 -29.84 5.43
CA PRO A 283 14.69 -28.84 4.43
C PRO A 283 14.46 -29.35 3.01
N SER A 284 14.05 -28.48 2.10
CA SER A 284 14.05 -28.81 0.66
C SER A 284 15.46 -28.66 0.10
N VAL A 285 15.95 -29.68 -0.61
CA VAL A 285 17.32 -29.68 -1.14
C VAL A 285 17.42 -28.85 -2.43
N ALA A 286 18.18 -27.76 -2.37
CA ALA A 286 18.62 -26.97 -3.51
C ALA A 286 19.95 -27.52 -4.04
N ARG A 287 19.91 -28.34 -5.10
CA ARG A 287 21.12 -28.78 -5.80
C ARG A 287 21.60 -27.66 -6.72
N CYS A 288 22.78 -27.12 -6.46
CA CYS A 288 23.42 -26.14 -7.35
C CYS A 288 24.43 -26.89 -8.23
N ASP A 289 24.12 -27.07 -9.51
CA ASP A 289 24.97 -27.83 -10.42
C ASP A 289 26.03 -26.95 -11.10
N GLY A 290 27.26 -27.05 -10.62
CA GLY A 290 28.44 -26.33 -11.13
C GLY A 290 29.05 -26.94 -12.40
N PHE A 291 28.48 -28.02 -12.93
CA PHE A 291 28.83 -28.58 -14.23
C PHE A 291 27.93 -28.08 -15.37
N GLY A 292 26.75 -27.54 -15.04
CA GLY A 292 25.81 -26.95 -15.98
C GLY A 292 25.92 -25.41 -16.08
N ASN A 293 24.80 -24.79 -16.49
CA ASN A 293 24.72 -23.36 -16.84
C ASN A 293 24.89 -22.38 -15.65
N ALA A 294 25.18 -22.85 -14.44
CA ALA A 294 25.35 -22.06 -13.22
C ALA A 294 26.75 -22.21 -12.60
N LYS A 295 27.76 -22.61 -13.41
CA LYS A 295 29.13 -22.96 -12.97
C LYS A 295 29.69 -21.96 -11.94
N GLN A 296 29.78 -20.67 -12.27
CA GLN A 296 30.44 -19.69 -11.40
C GLN A 296 29.61 -19.34 -10.15
N ALA A 297 28.28 -19.34 -10.25
CA ALA A 297 27.40 -19.14 -9.10
C ALA A 297 27.47 -20.30 -8.10
N CYS A 298 27.40 -21.55 -8.58
CA CYS A 298 27.50 -22.71 -7.69
C CYS A 298 28.88 -22.85 -7.05
N LEU A 299 29.95 -22.43 -7.75
CA LEU A 299 31.29 -22.32 -7.19
C LEU A 299 31.39 -21.20 -6.13
N HIS A 300 30.77 -20.03 -6.35
CA HIS A 300 30.64 -18.98 -5.35
C HIS A 300 29.91 -19.49 -4.09
N TYR A 301 28.74 -20.12 -4.26
CA TYR A 301 27.95 -20.67 -3.16
C TYR A 301 28.75 -21.74 -2.39
N SER A 302 29.47 -22.61 -3.10
CA SER A 302 30.39 -23.59 -2.49
C SER A 302 31.49 -22.92 -1.66
N SER A 303 32.19 -21.90 -2.18
CA SER A 303 33.22 -21.18 -1.42
C SER A 303 32.66 -20.52 -0.14
N VAL A 304 31.49 -19.88 -0.24
CA VAL A 304 30.89 -19.19 0.90
C VAL A 304 30.39 -20.17 1.97
N ILE A 305 29.79 -21.30 1.58
CA ILE A 305 29.37 -22.36 2.51
C ILE A 305 30.58 -23.03 3.17
N ASN A 306 31.66 -23.28 2.42
CA ASN A 306 32.88 -23.90 2.97
C ASN A 306 33.58 -22.98 3.99
N ALA A 307 33.60 -21.66 3.76
CA ALA A 307 34.09 -20.68 4.72
C ALA A 307 33.11 -20.44 5.88
N ASN A 308 31.80 -20.55 5.64
CA ASN A 308 30.74 -20.26 6.60
C ASN A 308 29.70 -21.40 6.62
N PRO A 309 29.95 -22.55 7.28
CA PRO A 309 29.07 -23.72 7.21
C PRO A 309 27.61 -23.47 7.64
N GLY A 310 27.37 -22.47 8.51
CA GLY A 310 26.02 -22.04 8.88
C GLY A 310 25.17 -21.51 7.72
N LEU A 311 25.79 -21.03 6.64
CA LEU A 311 25.11 -20.57 5.42
C LEU A 311 24.77 -21.71 4.44
N GLY A 312 25.03 -22.98 4.80
CA GLY A 312 24.62 -24.16 4.03
C GLY A 312 23.10 -24.46 4.07
N THR A 313 22.35 -23.81 4.97
CA THR A 313 20.88 -23.88 5.01
C THR A 313 20.31 -22.47 5.09
N ILE A 314 19.47 -22.11 4.12
CA ILE A 314 18.88 -20.78 3.97
C ILE A 314 17.40 -20.83 4.36
N THR A 315 16.95 -19.89 5.19
CA THR A 315 15.56 -19.78 5.65
C THR A 315 14.77 -18.82 4.75
N CYS A 316 13.61 -19.26 4.24
CA CYS A 316 12.73 -18.39 3.46
C CYS A 316 12.12 -17.24 4.30
N PRO A 317 11.68 -16.14 3.65
CA PRO A 317 10.97 -15.05 4.31
C PRO A 317 9.64 -15.51 4.94
N TYR A 318 9.19 -14.78 5.98
CA TYR A 318 7.83 -14.85 6.52
C TYR A 318 6.81 -14.34 5.51
N THR A 319 7.12 -13.23 4.85
CA THR A 319 6.34 -12.62 3.77
C THR A 319 7.25 -11.81 2.86
N ARG A 320 6.89 -11.68 1.58
CA ARG A 320 7.72 -10.93 0.61
C ARG A 320 7.47 -9.42 0.74
N PRO A 321 8.49 -8.59 1.04
CA PRO A 321 8.33 -7.14 1.11
C PRO A 321 8.06 -6.54 -0.29
N PRO A 322 7.43 -5.34 -0.39
CA PRO A 322 7.17 -4.68 -1.67
C PRO A 322 8.43 -4.31 -2.46
N SER A 323 9.56 -4.13 -1.77
CA SER A 323 10.88 -3.89 -2.33
C SER A 323 11.92 -4.71 -1.57
N THR A 324 13.03 -5.07 -2.23
CA THR A 324 14.12 -5.85 -1.63
C THR A 324 15.37 -4.98 -1.53
N SER A 325 15.85 -4.74 -0.31
CA SER A 325 17.14 -4.09 -0.04
C SER A 325 18.28 -5.03 -0.42
N ARG A 326 19.34 -4.51 -1.04
CA ARG A 326 20.52 -5.29 -1.47
C ARG A 326 21.79 -4.68 -0.86
N PRO A 327 22.01 -4.84 0.46
CA PRO A 327 23.05 -4.11 1.18
C PRO A 327 24.46 -4.44 0.66
N ALA A 328 24.76 -5.71 0.39
CA ALA A 328 26.06 -6.11 -0.15
C ALA A 328 26.29 -5.61 -1.59
N VAL A 329 25.23 -5.33 -2.34
CA VAL A 329 25.33 -4.74 -3.69
C VAL A 329 25.63 -3.23 -3.61
N ALA A 330 25.09 -2.53 -2.61
CA ALA A 330 25.45 -1.14 -2.33
C ALA A 330 26.88 -1.03 -1.77
N GLU A 331 27.30 -1.97 -0.92
CA GLU A 331 28.68 -2.11 -0.44
C GLU A 331 29.64 -2.36 -1.62
N TYR A 332 29.31 -3.29 -2.52
CA TYR A 332 30.09 -3.55 -3.73
C TYR A 332 30.20 -2.32 -4.64
N ASP A 333 29.14 -1.53 -4.80
CA ASP A 333 29.17 -0.31 -5.62
C ASP A 333 29.94 0.86 -4.96
N VAL A 334 30.24 0.78 -3.66
CA VAL A 334 31.20 1.67 -2.97
C VAL A 334 32.63 1.12 -3.08
N ASP A 335 32.82 -0.20 -2.96
CA ASP A 335 34.09 -0.89 -3.14
C ASP A 335 34.62 -0.86 -4.59
N ARG A 336 33.72 -0.75 -5.57
CA ARG A 336 33.96 -0.86 -7.03
C ARG A 336 33.12 0.20 -7.79
N PRO A 337 33.32 1.51 -7.54
CA PRO A 337 32.45 2.56 -8.06
C PRO A 337 32.51 2.61 -9.59
N ARG A 338 31.34 2.62 -10.26
CA ARG A 338 31.26 2.62 -11.75
C ARG A 338 31.99 3.80 -12.41
N SER A 339 32.06 4.93 -11.73
CA SER A 339 32.78 6.14 -12.17
C SER A 339 34.29 5.96 -12.30
N SER A 340 34.86 4.88 -11.75
CA SER A 340 36.27 4.54 -11.93
C SER A 340 36.61 4.06 -13.34
N GLY A 341 35.63 3.57 -14.12
CA GLY A 341 35.86 3.04 -15.47
C GLY A 341 36.37 1.60 -15.54
N TRP A 342 36.62 0.91 -14.41
CA TRP A 342 37.02 -0.51 -14.40
C TRP A 342 35.99 -1.43 -15.09
N THR A 343 34.70 -1.08 -15.06
CA THR A 343 33.63 -1.83 -15.75
C THR A 343 33.81 -1.88 -17.27
N GLU A 344 34.50 -0.91 -17.87
CA GLU A 344 34.79 -0.90 -19.31
C GLU A 344 35.93 -1.87 -19.69
N LYS A 345 36.69 -2.35 -18.70
CA LYS A 345 37.84 -3.26 -18.89
C LYS A 345 37.46 -4.73 -18.64
N ILE A 346 36.18 -5.02 -18.42
CA ILE A 346 35.63 -6.35 -18.14
C ILE A 346 34.71 -6.77 -19.30
N LEU A 347 34.80 -8.03 -19.73
CA LEU A 347 34.11 -8.51 -20.93
C LEU A 347 32.79 -9.23 -20.61
N GLY A 348 31.68 -8.63 -21.04
CA GLY A 348 30.33 -9.24 -21.05
C GLY A 348 29.35 -8.60 -20.07
N ASP A 349 28.10 -9.08 -20.07
CA ASP A 349 27.11 -8.73 -19.05
C ASP A 349 27.48 -9.39 -17.72
N CYS A 350 28.06 -8.59 -16.82
CA CYS A 350 28.57 -9.03 -15.52
C CYS A 350 27.67 -8.52 -14.39
N GLN A 351 27.11 -9.47 -13.63
CA GLN A 351 26.12 -9.24 -12.60
C GLN A 351 26.67 -9.65 -11.22
N ARG A 352 26.21 -8.94 -10.18
CA ARG A 352 26.57 -9.20 -8.78
C ARG A 352 25.62 -10.26 -8.24
N ASP A 353 26.09 -11.50 -8.24
CA ASP A 353 25.42 -12.65 -7.62
C ASP A 353 25.60 -12.57 -6.09
N GLU A 354 24.56 -12.95 -5.36
CA GLU A 354 24.38 -12.69 -3.93
C GLU A 354 24.19 -14.00 -3.16
N TYR A 355 25.09 -14.30 -2.22
CA TYR A 355 24.92 -15.44 -1.32
C TYR A 355 25.06 -15.03 0.16
N PRO A 356 24.01 -15.23 1.00
CA PRO A 356 22.67 -15.68 0.65
C PRO A 356 21.92 -14.71 -0.28
N PRO A 357 20.86 -15.17 -0.97
CA PRO A 357 20.04 -14.30 -1.81
C PRO A 357 19.37 -13.20 -0.99
N ALA A 358 19.30 -11.98 -1.54
CA ALA A 358 18.76 -10.80 -0.82
C ALA A 358 17.39 -11.04 -0.16
N LEU A 359 16.49 -11.79 -0.81
CA LEU A 359 15.15 -12.11 -0.31
C LEU A 359 15.14 -12.95 0.99
N CYS A 360 16.24 -13.63 1.32
CA CYS A 360 16.36 -14.47 2.52
C CYS A 360 17.07 -13.77 3.69
N LEU A 361 17.52 -12.53 3.48
CA LEU A 361 18.09 -11.68 4.53
C LEU A 361 17.01 -11.22 5.52
N GLN A 362 17.36 -11.07 6.79
CA GLN A 362 16.51 -10.55 7.87
C GLN A 362 16.00 -9.13 7.58
N THR A 363 16.81 -8.31 6.88
CA THR A 363 16.40 -7.00 6.35
C THR A 363 15.17 -7.10 5.44
N ASN A 364 15.01 -8.22 4.74
CA ASN A 364 13.98 -8.45 3.71
C ASN A 364 13.03 -9.61 4.05
N ASP A 365 13.14 -10.25 5.23
CA ASP A 365 12.38 -11.47 5.52
C ASP A 365 10.89 -11.23 5.82
N GLY A 366 10.47 -9.95 5.88
CA GLY A 366 9.10 -9.53 6.11
C GLY A 366 8.73 -9.40 7.59
N TYR A 367 9.60 -9.75 8.53
CA TYR A 367 9.30 -9.74 9.98
C TYR A 367 8.78 -8.40 10.51
N LYS A 368 9.31 -7.27 10.02
CA LYS A 368 8.87 -5.91 10.42
C LYS A 368 7.46 -5.55 9.95
N MET A 369 6.81 -6.43 9.17
CA MET A 369 5.43 -6.30 8.67
C MET A 369 4.45 -7.21 9.41
N LEU A 370 4.92 -7.94 10.44
CA LEU A 370 4.12 -8.84 11.25
C LEU A 370 3.70 -8.15 12.55
N ASP A 371 2.48 -8.43 13.03
CA ASP A 371 2.03 -7.98 14.35
C ASP A 371 2.80 -8.70 15.46
N GLY A 372 3.19 -7.96 16.51
CA GLY A 372 4.03 -8.51 17.57
C GLY A 372 5.52 -8.63 17.24
N HIS A 373 6.00 -8.06 16.13
CA HIS A 373 7.43 -8.07 15.83
C HIS A 373 8.24 -7.31 16.88
N ASN A 374 9.38 -7.89 17.30
CA ASN A 374 10.29 -7.25 18.22
C ASN A 374 11.11 -6.16 17.49
N PRO A 375 10.93 -4.86 17.78
CA PRO A 375 11.69 -3.80 17.12
C PRO A 375 13.19 -3.83 17.48
N ALA A 376 13.56 -4.51 18.58
CA ALA A 376 14.94 -4.74 18.99
C ALA A 376 15.52 -6.08 18.47
N ARG A 377 14.89 -6.73 17.48
CA ARG A 377 15.50 -7.87 16.77
C ARG A 377 16.80 -7.40 16.12
N VAL A 378 17.92 -7.87 16.67
CA VAL A 378 19.27 -7.61 16.13
C VAL A 378 19.35 -8.17 14.71
N ASN A 379 19.77 -7.33 13.76
CA ASN A 379 20.05 -7.79 12.40
C ASN A 379 21.40 -8.53 12.39
N THR A 380 21.39 -9.78 11.95
CA THR A 380 22.59 -10.61 11.79
C THR A 380 22.83 -11.01 10.33
N ASP A 381 22.41 -10.17 9.38
CA ASP A 381 22.63 -10.37 7.94
C ASP A 381 24.12 -10.41 7.59
N VAL A 382 24.57 -11.53 7.04
CA VAL A 382 25.87 -11.69 6.39
C VAL A 382 25.63 -12.15 4.96
N GLN A 383 26.19 -11.41 4.00
CA GLN A 383 26.00 -11.64 2.57
C GLN A 383 27.33 -11.41 1.83
N TYR A 384 27.56 -12.19 0.78
CA TYR A 384 28.75 -12.17 -0.07
C TYR A 384 28.36 -11.90 -1.52
N ILE A 385 29.28 -11.29 -2.28
CA ILE A 385 29.12 -11.00 -3.70
C ILE A 385 30.21 -11.73 -4.47
N ARG A 386 29.83 -12.33 -5.60
CA ARG A 386 30.75 -12.56 -6.71
C ARG A 386 30.23 -11.88 -7.96
N LEU A 387 31.06 -11.08 -8.63
CA LEU A 387 30.77 -10.58 -9.97
C LEU A 387 30.95 -11.73 -10.97
N ILE A 388 29.87 -12.17 -11.60
CA ILE A 388 29.83 -13.32 -12.53
C ILE A 388 28.99 -12.99 -13.77
N ALA A 389 29.03 -13.84 -14.79
CA ALA A 389 28.23 -13.63 -16.00
C ALA A 389 26.72 -13.66 -15.70
N GLY A 390 25.95 -12.79 -16.34
CA GLY A 390 24.49 -12.72 -16.18
C GLY A 390 23.76 -14.02 -16.53
N SER A 391 24.34 -14.85 -17.40
CA SER A 391 23.89 -16.21 -17.70
C SER A 391 23.95 -17.13 -16.48
N ASP A 392 25.09 -17.17 -15.79
CA ASP A 392 25.31 -18.00 -14.60
C ASP A 392 24.43 -17.53 -13.44
N ASN A 393 24.37 -16.22 -13.22
CA ASN A 393 23.51 -15.60 -12.20
C ASN A 393 22.02 -15.89 -12.45
N GLY A 394 21.55 -15.71 -13.69
CA GLY A 394 20.16 -15.97 -14.08
C GLY A 394 19.76 -17.45 -13.97
N ALA A 395 20.69 -18.36 -14.27
CA ALA A 395 20.50 -19.80 -14.09
C ALA A 395 20.42 -20.19 -12.61
N ALA A 396 21.35 -19.69 -11.78
CA ALA A 396 21.35 -19.93 -10.33
C ALA A 396 20.12 -19.31 -9.64
N GLY A 397 19.62 -18.18 -10.14
CA GLY A 397 18.37 -17.56 -9.70
C GLY A 397 17.16 -18.52 -9.66
N GLN A 398 17.12 -19.52 -10.54
CA GLN A 398 16.01 -20.49 -10.62
C GLN A 398 15.99 -21.51 -9.47
N ILE A 399 17.06 -21.58 -8.66
CA ILE A 399 17.18 -22.48 -7.51
C ILE A 399 16.29 -21.98 -6.35
N TRP A 400 16.09 -20.67 -6.24
CA TRP A 400 15.60 -19.98 -5.04
C TRP A 400 14.06 -19.96 -4.90
N LYS A 401 13.47 -21.16 -4.75
CA LYS A 401 12.01 -21.37 -4.73
C LYS A 401 11.41 -21.26 -3.32
N CYS A 402 11.37 -20.06 -2.76
CA CYS A 402 10.62 -19.72 -1.55
C CYS A 402 9.12 -19.43 -1.85
N PRO A 403 8.19 -19.68 -0.90
CA PRO A 403 6.77 -19.36 -1.05
C PRO A 403 6.50 -17.85 -1.12
N LYS A 404 5.22 -17.45 -1.20
CA LYS A 404 4.81 -16.02 -1.11
C LYS A 404 4.79 -15.52 0.35
N GLY A 405 4.47 -16.40 1.29
CA GLY A 405 4.61 -16.22 2.73
C GLY A 405 4.72 -17.57 3.43
N ALA A 406 5.01 -17.57 4.72
CA ALA A 406 5.03 -18.75 5.57
C ALA A 406 3.63 -19.09 6.09
N GLU A 407 3.33 -20.39 6.17
CA GLU A 407 2.14 -20.88 6.88
C GLU A 407 2.31 -20.58 8.38
N HIS A 408 1.23 -20.17 9.05
CA HIS A 408 1.24 -19.91 10.49
C HIS A 408 -0.06 -20.35 11.14
N HIS A 409 0.01 -20.57 12.45
CA HIS A 409 -1.14 -20.75 13.32
C HIS A 409 -0.85 -20.04 14.65
N ASP A 410 -1.92 -19.55 15.28
CA ASP A 410 -1.82 -18.93 16.59
C ASP A 410 -1.98 -19.99 17.67
N VAL A 411 -1.10 -19.94 18.66
CA VAL A 411 -1.15 -20.76 19.88
C VAL A 411 -1.51 -19.83 21.03
N GLU A 412 -2.64 -20.09 21.70
CA GLU A 412 -3.02 -19.38 22.91
C GLU A 412 -1.97 -19.60 24.01
N GLY A 413 -1.45 -18.51 24.59
CA GLY A 413 -0.54 -18.55 25.72
C GLY A 413 -1.25 -18.19 27.03
N ASP A 414 -0.48 -17.82 28.05
CA ASP A 414 -1.04 -17.35 29.31
C ASP A 414 -1.96 -16.13 29.10
N SER A 415 -3.10 -16.15 29.78
CA SER A 415 -3.98 -14.99 29.93
C SER A 415 -4.18 -14.67 31.42
N HIS A 416 -4.26 -13.38 31.73
CA HIS A 416 -4.58 -12.92 33.08
C HIS A 416 -5.53 -11.70 33.04
N GLU A 417 -6.35 -11.59 34.08
CA GLU A 417 -7.41 -10.59 34.15
C GLU A 417 -7.06 -9.49 35.16
N GLU A 418 -6.99 -8.25 34.70
CA GLU A 418 -6.87 -7.08 35.56
C GLU A 418 -8.21 -6.33 35.63
N ILE A 419 -8.72 -6.14 36.85
CA ILE A 419 -9.98 -5.42 37.11
C ILE A 419 -9.62 -4.06 37.73
N LYS A 420 -9.76 -2.99 36.96
CA LYS A 420 -9.57 -1.60 37.44
C LYS A 420 -10.85 -0.81 37.25
N GLY A 421 -11.59 -0.63 38.34
CA GLY A 421 -12.90 0.04 38.35
C GLY A 421 -13.90 -0.67 37.43
N ARG A 422 -14.38 0.04 36.39
CA ARG A 422 -15.39 -0.46 35.44
C ARG A 422 -14.80 -1.13 34.18
N ILE A 423 -13.49 -1.43 34.16
CA ILE A 423 -12.80 -2.05 33.02
C ILE A 423 -12.20 -3.39 33.47
N LYS A 424 -12.59 -4.48 32.80
CA LYS A 424 -11.84 -5.74 32.79
C LYS A 424 -10.86 -5.70 31.62
N THR A 425 -9.56 -5.57 31.92
CA THR A 425 -8.51 -5.81 30.93
C THR A 425 -8.21 -7.31 30.93
N ILE A 426 -8.35 -7.96 29.79
CA ILE A 426 -7.84 -9.33 29.60
C ILE A 426 -6.51 -9.15 28.88
N TRP A 427 -5.41 -9.38 29.59
CA TRP A 427 -4.10 -9.48 28.98
C TRP A 427 -3.94 -10.92 28.51
N GLN A 428 -3.87 -11.13 27.19
CA GLN A 428 -3.68 -12.46 26.61
C GLN A 428 -2.39 -12.47 25.79
N SER A 429 -1.52 -13.44 26.06
CA SER A 429 -0.39 -13.71 25.17
C SER A 429 -0.84 -14.69 24.08
N VAL A 430 -0.41 -14.44 22.85
CA VAL A 430 -0.64 -15.33 21.70
C VAL A 430 0.70 -15.56 21.04
N SER A 431 1.05 -16.81 20.76
CA SER A 431 2.27 -17.14 20.03
C SER A 431 1.93 -17.46 18.58
N ALA A 432 2.23 -16.54 17.67
CA ALA A 432 2.06 -16.76 16.24
C ALA A 432 3.22 -17.62 15.73
N VAL A 433 2.96 -18.90 15.46
CA VAL A 433 3.98 -19.89 15.09
C VAL A 433 4.09 -19.97 13.57
N TYR A 434 5.08 -19.27 12.99
CA TYR A 434 5.34 -19.26 11.55
C TYR A 434 6.21 -20.45 11.15
N THR A 435 5.69 -21.36 10.34
CA THR A 435 6.43 -22.50 9.79
C THR A 435 7.21 -22.08 8.55
N ARG A 436 8.46 -21.64 8.76
CA ARG A 436 9.34 -21.16 7.69
C ARG A 436 9.97 -22.33 6.94
N LYS A 437 9.93 -22.27 5.61
CA LYS A 437 10.58 -23.24 4.73
C LYS A 437 12.10 -23.09 4.80
N LEU A 438 12.79 -24.19 5.10
CA LEU A 438 14.25 -24.29 4.99
C LEU A 438 14.67 -24.81 3.62
N ILE A 439 15.73 -24.23 3.06
CA ILE A 439 16.39 -24.66 1.82
C ILE A 439 17.82 -25.08 2.16
N GLN A 440 18.11 -26.38 2.11
CA GLN A 440 19.49 -26.87 2.26
C GLN A 440 20.18 -26.79 0.90
N VAL A 441 21.28 -26.05 0.82
CA VAL A 441 22.04 -25.87 -0.43
C VAL A 441 23.11 -26.96 -0.52
N VAL A 442 23.12 -27.68 -1.64
CA VAL A 442 24.08 -28.75 -1.92
C VAL A 442 24.78 -28.44 -3.24
N PRO A 443 25.97 -27.81 -3.21
CA PRO A 443 26.77 -27.57 -4.41
C PRO A 443 27.31 -28.88 -4.98
N ASN A 444 26.98 -29.17 -6.23
CA ASN A 444 27.60 -30.20 -7.05
C ASN A 444 28.61 -29.52 -7.97
N VAL A 445 29.82 -29.26 -7.47
CA VAL A 445 30.83 -28.46 -8.19
C VAL A 445 32.09 -29.29 -8.51
N PRO A 446 32.80 -28.98 -9.61
CA PRO A 446 34.13 -29.54 -9.82
C PRO A 446 35.11 -29.07 -8.74
N ALA A 447 36.15 -29.88 -8.50
CA ALA A 447 37.28 -29.51 -7.64
C ALA A 447 38.17 -28.46 -8.35
N ALA A 448 37.67 -27.22 -8.43
CA ALA A 448 38.37 -26.10 -9.04
C ALA A 448 39.30 -25.42 -8.03
N VAL A 449 40.52 -25.12 -8.46
CA VAL A 449 41.46 -24.29 -7.69
C VAL A 449 40.78 -22.94 -7.37
N ASP A 450 40.87 -22.54 -6.11
CA ASP A 450 40.32 -21.27 -5.61
C ASP A 450 38.84 -21.05 -5.98
N ALA A 451 38.04 -22.11 -5.88
CA ALA A 451 36.64 -22.14 -6.27
C ALA A 451 36.37 -21.52 -7.66
N GLY A 452 37.27 -21.77 -8.62
CA GLY A 452 37.17 -21.29 -9.99
C GLY A 452 37.23 -19.77 -10.16
N LEU A 453 37.73 -19.02 -9.17
CA LEU A 453 37.85 -17.57 -9.28
C LEU A 453 38.80 -17.18 -10.44
N GLY A 454 39.86 -17.94 -10.71
CA GLY A 454 40.72 -17.74 -11.90
C GLY A 454 40.00 -17.96 -13.25
N ASP A 455 39.03 -18.89 -13.30
CA ASP A 455 38.19 -19.15 -14.48
C ASP A 455 37.15 -18.03 -14.72
N ASN A 456 36.96 -17.11 -13.76
CA ASN A 456 35.96 -16.07 -13.89
C ASN A 456 36.32 -15.10 -15.04
N LYS A 457 35.32 -14.79 -15.87
CA LYS A 457 35.43 -13.81 -16.95
C LYS A 457 35.07 -12.40 -16.49
N CYS A 458 34.26 -12.29 -15.44
CA CYS A 458 33.81 -11.04 -14.87
C CYS A 458 34.79 -10.48 -13.83
N GLN A 459 36.04 -10.32 -14.26
CA GLN A 459 37.11 -9.69 -13.49
C GLN A 459 38.12 -9.06 -14.46
N PRO A 460 38.84 -8.01 -14.05
CA PRO A 460 39.87 -7.39 -14.87
C PRO A 460 41.06 -8.32 -15.06
N LYS A 461 41.87 -8.09 -16.10
CA LYS A 461 43.06 -8.89 -16.42
C LYS A 461 44.25 -8.02 -16.82
N ARG A 462 44.89 -7.37 -15.84
CA ARG A 462 46.18 -6.69 -16.07
C ARG A 462 47.33 -7.70 -16.17
N PRO A 463 48.37 -7.46 -16.99
CA PRO A 463 49.55 -8.32 -17.04
C PRO A 463 50.24 -8.42 -15.68
N ASN A 464 50.54 -9.63 -15.22
CA ASN A 464 51.28 -9.94 -13.98
C ASN A 464 50.66 -9.42 -12.67
N ILE A 465 49.36 -9.09 -12.64
CA ILE A 465 48.65 -8.62 -11.43
C ILE A 465 47.46 -9.52 -11.13
N ASP A 466 47.28 -9.87 -9.85
CA ASP A 466 46.19 -10.72 -9.39
C ASP A 466 44.90 -9.93 -9.07
N ASP A 467 44.26 -9.41 -10.12
CA ASP A 467 43.00 -8.66 -10.02
C ASP A 467 41.76 -9.54 -9.70
N ARG A 468 41.93 -10.83 -9.36
CA ARG A 468 40.82 -11.75 -9.05
C ARG A 468 39.94 -11.28 -7.89
N GLY A 469 40.55 -10.56 -6.93
CA GLY A 469 39.84 -9.91 -5.82
C GLY A 469 38.86 -8.81 -6.24
N TYR A 470 38.96 -8.26 -7.46
CA TYR A 470 37.99 -7.27 -7.96
C TYR A 470 36.55 -7.79 -7.90
N ALA A 471 36.35 -9.08 -8.22
CA ALA A 471 35.04 -9.71 -8.28
C ALA A 471 34.40 -9.96 -6.91
N LEU A 472 35.10 -9.72 -5.80
CA LEU A 472 34.66 -9.95 -4.42
C LEU A 472 34.53 -8.63 -3.65
N LEU A 473 33.79 -8.66 -2.52
CA LEU A 473 33.79 -7.57 -1.53
C LEU A 473 35.13 -7.48 -0.80
N ASN A 474 35.56 -6.26 -0.43
CA ASN A 474 36.80 -6.04 0.31
C ASN A 474 36.86 -6.76 1.68
N ARG A 475 35.70 -7.09 2.28
CA ARG A 475 35.59 -7.88 3.52
C ARG A 475 35.50 -9.41 3.32
N ASP A 476 35.73 -9.93 2.11
CA ASP A 476 35.69 -11.37 1.87
C ASP A 476 36.89 -12.09 2.52
N PRO A 477 36.68 -13.18 3.31
CA PRO A 477 37.76 -13.96 3.91
C PRO A 477 38.84 -14.45 2.92
N TRP A 478 38.54 -14.55 1.63
CA TRP A 478 39.50 -14.85 0.57
C TRP A 478 40.76 -13.95 0.62
N PHE A 479 40.60 -12.67 0.97
CA PHE A 479 41.70 -11.72 1.06
C PHE A 479 42.67 -12.02 2.21
N LEU A 480 42.24 -12.75 3.25
CA LEU A 480 43.13 -13.21 4.33
C LEU A 480 44.15 -14.25 3.86
N ALA A 481 43.79 -15.04 2.84
CA ALA A 481 44.68 -16.00 2.20
C ALA A 481 45.47 -15.40 1.02
N ASN A 482 45.01 -14.27 0.46
CA ASN A 482 45.57 -13.64 -0.74
C ASN A 482 46.02 -12.18 -0.47
N PRO A 483 47.00 -11.94 0.42
CA PRO A 483 47.37 -10.59 0.86
C PRO A 483 47.91 -9.68 -0.26
N MET A 484 48.50 -10.24 -1.31
CA MET A 484 48.94 -9.47 -2.49
C MET A 484 47.75 -8.87 -3.25
N ALA A 485 46.65 -9.63 -3.40
CA ALA A 485 45.42 -9.12 -3.99
C ALA A 485 44.67 -8.18 -3.03
N ALA A 486 44.79 -8.38 -1.71
CA ALA A 486 44.23 -7.47 -0.71
C ALA A 486 44.86 -6.06 -0.82
N ALA A 487 46.16 -5.98 -1.10
CA ALA A 487 46.86 -4.72 -1.33
C ALA A 487 46.41 -3.96 -2.61
N LEU A 488 45.69 -4.61 -3.53
CA LEU A 488 45.10 -3.97 -4.70
C LEU A 488 43.75 -3.29 -4.40
N THR A 489 43.09 -3.64 -3.28
CA THR A 489 41.71 -3.18 -3.00
C THR A 489 41.50 -1.66 -3.03
N PRO A 490 42.46 -0.78 -2.64
CA PRO A 490 42.29 0.67 -2.79
C PRO A 490 42.37 1.14 -4.26
N GLN A 491 43.05 0.40 -5.15
CA GLN A 491 43.21 0.79 -6.56
C GLN A 491 41.90 0.71 -7.35
N TYR A 492 40.94 -0.10 -6.89
CA TYR A 492 39.66 -0.28 -7.58
C TYR A 492 38.68 0.89 -7.39
N LEU A 493 39.01 1.87 -6.54
CA LEU A 493 38.32 3.14 -6.40
C LEU A 493 38.74 4.16 -7.48
N GLU A 494 39.99 4.05 -7.93
CA GLU A 494 40.66 4.96 -8.86
C GLU A 494 40.60 4.47 -10.31
N ALA A 495 41.00 5.33 -11.26
CA ALA A 495 41.02 4.99 -12.68
C ALA A 495 41.95 3.79 -12.99
N PRO A 496 41.54 2.84 -13.85
CA PRO A 496 42.29 1.60 -14.13
C PRO A 496 43.60 1.88 -14.88
N THR A 497 44.73 1.76 -14.18
CA THR A 497 46.09 1.86 -14.74
C THR A 497 46.68 0.49 -15.06
N GLY A 498 47.53 0.42 -16.09
CA GLY A 498 48.15 -0.85 -16.54
C GLY A 498 47.29 -1.67 -17.51
N PHE A 499 46.28 -1.05 -18.13
CA PHE A 499 45.50 -1.62 -19.25
C PHE A 499 45.97 -1.12 -20.62
N ASP A 500 46.85 -0.14 -20.63
CA ASP A 500 47.48 0.36 -21.84
C ASP A 500 48.25 -0.78 -22.50
N LYS A 501 47.95 -1.06 -23.77
CA LYS A 501 48.89 -1.81 -24.60
C LYS A 501 50.21 -1.03 -24.55
N ARG A 502 51.35 -1.73 -24.42
CA ARG A 502 52.63 -1.11 -24.78
C ARG A 502 52.45 -0.54 -26.18
N ASP A 503 52.80 0.73 -26.39
CA ASP A 503 52.92 1.26 -27.74
C ASP A 503 53.93 0.38 -28.47
N LEU A 504 53.43 -0.37 -29.46
CA LEU A 504 54.25 -1.20 -30.32
C LEU A 504 55.03 -0.24 -31.21
N LEU A 505 56.30 -0.01 -30.86
CA LEU A 505 57.28 0.69 -31.68
C LEU A 505 57.16 0.15 -33.11
N ASP A 506 56.85 1.02 -34.08
CA ASP A 506 56.82 0.59 -35.48
C ASP A 506 58.26 0.20 -35.88
N PRO A 507 58.52 -1.07 -36.24
CA PRO A 507 59.89 -1.52 -36.56
C PRO A 507 60.51 -0.81 -37.78
N ASN A 508 59.71 -0.04 -38.53
CA ASN A 508 60.14 0.72 -39.69
C ASN A 508 60.41 2.20 -39.35
N GLU A 509 60.03 2.69 -38.17
CA GLU A 509 60.33 4.04 -37.69
C GLU A 509 61.59 4.08 -36.80
N ILE A 510 62.11 2.92 -36.36
CA ILE A 510 63.33 2.83 -35.56
C ILE A 510 64.56 3.11 -36.43
N ALA A 511 65.30 4.18 -36.10
CA ALA A 511 66.49 4.62 -36.82
C ALA A 511 67.67 4.93 -35.89
N ILE A 512 68.88 4.60 -36.34
CA ILE A 512 70.14 5.06 -35.75
C ILE A 512 70.48 6.42 -36.37
N SER A 513 70.88 7.40 -35.55
CA SER A 513 71.29 8.73 -35.99
C SER A 513 72.61 9.14 -35.34
N ASP A 514 73.69 9.07 -36.11
CA ASP A 514 75.06 9.37 -35.66
C ASP A 514 75.42 10.86 -35.84
N GLY A 515 74.43 11.75 -35.68
CA GLY A 515 74.55 13.21 -35.81
C GLY A 515 74.74 13.76 -37.23
N ASN A 516 75.42 13.03 -38.11
CA ASN A 516 75.66 13.41 -39.52
C ASN A 516 74.92 12.53 -40.55
N SER A 517 74.24 11.47 -40.11
CA SER A 517 73.41 10.61 -40.95
C SER A 517 72.35 9.93 -40.09
N SER A 518 71.21 9.59 -40.69
CA SER A 518 70.15 8.79 -40.08
C SER A 518 69.81 7.63 -41.00
N ARG A 519 69.80 6.40 -40.48
CA ARG A 519 69.34 5.21 -41.22
C ARG A 519 68.43 4.36 -40.35
N TYR A 520 67.47 3.68 -40.98
CA TYR A 520 66.72 2.62 -40.32
C TYR A 520 67.64 1.43 -39.98
N LEU A 521 67.25 0.67 -38.96
CA LEU A 521 67.91 -0.59 -38.62
C LEU A 521 67.64 -1.64 -39.70
N THR A 522 68.57 -2.58 -39.89
CA THR A 522 68.28 -3.80 -40.66
C THR A 522 67.44 -4.77 -39.83
N ASP A 523 66.85 -5.77 -40.47
CA ASP A 523 65.95 -6.70 -39.78
C ASP A 523 66.72 -7.63 -38.82
N GLU A 524 68.00 -7.90 -39.10
CA GLU A 524 68.91 -8.59 -38.18
C GLU A 524 69.30 -7.73 -36.97
N GLU A 525 69.44 -6.41 -37.14
CA GLU A 525 69.67 -5.47 -36.03
C GLU A 525 68.42 -5.36 -35.13
N LEU A 526 67.22 -5.31 -35.73
CA LEU A 526 65.94 -5.33 -35.01
C LEU A 526 65.73 -6.64 -34.23
N GLN A 527 66.05 -7.78 -34.84
CA GLN A 527 65.94 -9.08 -34.19
C GLN A 527 66.96 -9.22 -33.05
N ARG A 528 68.22 -8.82 -33.28
CA ARG A 528 69.31 -8.96 -32.29
C ARG A 528 69.18 -8.01 -31.10
N ASP A 529 68.89 -6.74 -31.35
CA ASP A 529 69.00 -5.69 -30.33
C ASP A 529 67.65 -5.36 -29.66
N PHE A 530 66.53 -5.65 -30.34
CA PHE A 530 65.17 -5.37 -29.83
C PHE A 530 64.29 -6.63 -29.70
N GLY A 531 64.73 -7.79 -30.21
CA GLY A 531 63.92 -9.01 -30.25
C GLY A 531 62.76 -8.96 -31.25
N ILE A 532 62.80 -8.02 -32.21
CA ILE A 532 61.73 -7.77 -33.16
C ILE A 532 62.03 -8.48 -34.48
N ILE A 533 61.17 -9.43 -34.86
CA ILE A 533 61.19 -10.07 -36.17
C ILE A 533 60.11 -9.42 -37.04
N LYS A 534 60.48 -8.93 -38.22
CA LYS A 534 59.48 -8.49 -39.22
C LYS A 534 58.95 -9.71 -39.97
N CYS A 535 57.66 -9.70 -40.25
CA CYS A 535 57.01 -10.76 -41.01
C CYS A 535 57.15 -10.51 -42.51
N THR A 536 57.72 -11.47 -43.23
CA THR A 536 57.82 -11.51 -44.69
C THR A 536 56.43 -11.68 -45.32
N GLY A 537 55.61 -12.53 -44.70
CA GLY A 537 54.22 -12.76 -45.04
C GLY A 537 53.26 -11.88 -44.26
N LYS A 538 52.07 -11.65 -44.85
CA LYS A 538 50.99 -10.83 -44.25
C LYS A 538 50.25 -11.53 -43.09
N ASP A 539 50.71 -12.71 -42.69
CA ASP A 539 50.15 -13.54 -41.62
C ASP A 539 51.27 -14.11 -40.70
N CYS A 540 52.54 -13.68 -40.89
CA CYS A 540 53.72 -14.14 -40.14
C CYS A 540 53.99 -15.66 -40.14
N THR A 541 53.45 -16.41 -41.11
CA THR A 541 53.34 -17.88 -41.05
C THR A 541 54.69 -18.60 -40.99
N GLU A 542 55.71 -18.10 -41.70
CA GLU A 542 57.04 -18.72 -41.76
C GLU A 542 57.81 -18.42 -40.47
N GLU A 543 57.73 -17.18 -39.99
CA GLU A 543 58.38 -16.72 -38.75
C GLU A 543 57.77 -17.35 -37.49
N LEU A 544 56.45 -17.54 -37.46
CA LEU A 544 55.75 -18.22 -36.35
C LEU A 544 56.07 -19.72 -36.28
N ALA A 545 56.39 -20.35 -37.41
CA ALA A 545 56.80 -21.75 -37.48
C ALA A 545 58.26 -21.94 -36.99
N GLU A 546 59.20 -21.09 -37.41
CA GLU A 546 60.58 -21.15 -36.91
C GLU A 546 60.67 -20.88 -35.39
N LEU A 547 59.76 -20.07 -34.85
CA LEU A 547 59.63 -19.80 -33.41
C LEU A 547 58.79 -20.84 -32.63
N GLY A 548 58.17 -21.81 -33.32
CA GLY A 548 57.35 -22.86 -32.69
C GLY A 548 56.06 -22.38 -32.03
N ILE A 549 55.47 -21.28 -32.51
CA ILE A 549 54.31 -20.57 -31.92
C ILE A 549 53.16 -20.38 -32.92
N GLU A 550 53.00 -21.34 -33.83
CA GLU A 550 52.04 -21.42 -34.95
C GLU A 550 50.56 -21.12 -34.61
N SER A 551 50.17 -21.08 -33.33
CA SER A 551 48.79 -20.87 -32.87
C SER A 551 48.44 -19.42 -32.50
N ILE A 552 49.30 -18.44 -32.74
CA ILE A 552 49.03 -17.02 -32.48
C ILE A 552 48.29 -16.38 -33.66
N ILE A 553 47.14 -15.76 -33.39
CA ILE A 553 46.40 -14.95 -34.36
C ILE A 553 47.06 -13.57 -34.45
N VAL A 554 47.53 -13.19 -35.63
CA VAL A 554 48.07 -11.85 -35.92
C VAL A 554 46.95 -10.94 -36.42
N ASP A 555 46.81 -9.75 -35.82
CA ASP A 555 45.78 -8.77 -36.15
C ASP A 555 46.43 -7.49 -36.72
N TYR A 556 45.98 -7.05 -37.89
CA TYR A 556 46.60 -5.96 -38.66
C TYR A 556 45.71 -4.72 -38.72
N LYS A 557 46.22 -3.61 -38.18
CA LYS A 557 45.58 -2.30 -38.28
C LYS A 557 45.61 -1.79 -39.72
N THR A 558 44.47 -1.78 -40.41
CA THR A 558 44.32 -1.11 -41.71
C THR A 558 44.73 0.36 -41.59
N PRO A 559 45.65 0.88 -42.43
CA PRO A 559 46.04 2.28 -42.37
C PRO A 559 44.87 3.20 -42.75
N PRO A 560 44.66 4.33 -42.04
CA PRO A 560 43.60 5.27 -42.38
C PRO A 560 43.90 5.96 -43.73
N SER A 561 42.85 6.18 -44.52
CA SER A 561 42.94 6.97 -45.75
C SER A 561 43.39 8.41 -45.45
N SER A 562 44.31 8.94 -46.24
CA SER A 562 44.96 10.24 -46.02
C SER A 562 43.98 11.38 -45.73
N PRO A 563 44.27 12.26 -44.75
CA PRO A 563 43.42 13.41 -44.45
C PRO A 563 43.38 14.42 -45.62
N ALA A 564 42.27 15.14 -45.73
CA ALA A 564 42.09 16.17 -46.75
C ALA A 564 43.04 17.36 -46.55
N THR A 565 43.41 18.01 -47.65
CA THR A 565 44.38 19.12 -47.70
C THR A 565 44.01 20.27 -46.77
N ALA A 566 44.76 20.45 -45.68
CA ALA A 566 44.62 21.59 -44.79
C ALA A 566 45.13 22.87 -45.48
N VAL A 567 44.27 23.88 -45.63
CA VAL A 567 44.67 25.20 -46.12
C VAL A 567 45.35 25.97 -45.00
N ALA A 568 46.62 26.31 -45.18
CA ALA A 568 47.38 27.08 -44.19
C ALA A 568 47.03 28.56 -44.24
N THR A 569 46.46 29.08 -43.15
CA THR A 569 46.30 30.53 -42.93
C THR A 569 47.51 31.05 -42.16
N SER A 570 48.24 32.01 -42.74
CA SER A 570 49.42 32.62 -42.11
C SER A 570 49.05 33.85 -41.30
N THR A 571 49.60 33.96 -40.09
CA THR A 571 49.60 35.19 -39.27
C THR A 571 50.99 35.39 -38.70
N THR A 572 51.63 36.52 -38.99
CA THR A 572 53.04 36.79 -38.67
C THR A 572 53.24 37.49 -37.31
N LEU A 573 54.36 37.18 -36.66
CA LEU A 573 54.95 37.89 -35.50
C LEU A 573 55.42 39.31 -35.94
N SER A 574 55.81 40.29 -35.09
CA SER A 574 56.49 40.34 -33.78
C SER A 574 56.20 41.71 -33.10
N ALA A 575 56.01 41.87 -31.77
CA ALA A 575 56.96 41.88 -30.62
C ALA A 575 57.44 43.32 -30.20
N VAL A 576 58.19 43.44 -29.07
CA VAL A 576 58.58 44.67 -28.30
C VAL A 576 57.49 45.11 -27.27
N ALA A 577 57.65 45.21 -25.93
CA ALA A 577 58.76 45.30 -24.93
C ALA A 577 59.31 46.73 -24.68
N THR A 578 59.91 47.12 -23.54
CA THR A 578 60.24 46.46 -22.25
C THR A 578 59.31 46.99 -21.10
N GLU A 579 59.58 47.28 -19.81
CA GLU A 579 60.74 47.42 -18.87
C GLU A 579 60.34 47.04 -17.42
N ASP A 580 61.32 46.94 -16.50
CA ASP A 580 61.20 46.62 -15.06
C ASP A 580 61.36 47.85 -14.13
N ALA A 581 60.81 47.80 -12.91
CA ALA A 581 61.37 48.53 -11.75
C ALA A 581 60.98 47.93 -10.37
N GLN A 582 62.00 47.40 -9.70
CA GLN A 582 62.08 46.78 -8.37
C GLN A 582 61.51 47.56 -7.16
N SER A 583 60.90 46.83 -6.20
CA SER A 583 61.22 46.77 -4.73
C SER A 583 61.22 48.06 -3.85
N SER A 584 61.29 48.04 -2.52
CA SER A 584 60.84 47.11 -1.45
C SER A 584 61.09 47.74 -0.05
N ALA A 585 60.24 47.46 0.96
CA ALA A 585 60.56 47.55 2.40
C ALA A 585 59.41 47.02 3.29
N GLY A 586 59.73 46.44 4.46
CA GLY A 586 58.80 46.18 5.58
C GLY A 586 59.07 47.14 6.75
N PRO A 587 58.99 46.74 8.05
CA PRO A 587 58.64 45.42 8.59
C PRO A 587 57.76 45.40 9.90
N GLY A 588 57.32 44.20 10.31
CA GLY A 588 56.91 43.87 11.70
C GLY A 588 55.46 44.18 12.13
N SER A 589 54.90 43.58 13.19
CA SER A 589 55.41 42.52 14.10
C SER A 589 54.31 41.86 14.97
N ALA A 590 54.43 40.55 15.27
CA ALA A 590 53.78 39.73 16.34
C ALA A 590 52.22 39.70 16.41
N THR A 591 51.50 38.70 16.97
CA THR A 591 51.74 37.59 17.95
C THR A 591 50.97 36.30 17.52
N SER A 592 51.47 35.05 17.69
CA SER A 592 51.53 34.20 18.92
C SER A 592 50.14 33.76 19.47
N ALA A 593 49.80 32.49 19.79
CA ALA A 593 50.54 31.20 19.77
C ALA A 593 49.69 29.90 19.95
N PHE A 594 50.21 28.76 19.44
CA PHE A 594 50.20 27.35 19.94
C PHE A 594 48.94 26.44 20.15
N PHE A 595 49.20 25.13 20.00
CA PHE A 595 48.44 23.88 20.31
C PHE A 595 49.22 23.07 21.41
N PRO A 596 48.86 21.85 21.93
CA PRO A 596 47.63 20.99 21.85
C PRO A 596 47.13 20.39 23.22
N ARG A 597 46.16 19.43 23.15
CA ARG A 597 45.77 18.25 24.02
C ARG A 597 46.63 17.83 25.25
N PRO A 598 46.16 16.90 26.15
CA PRO A 598 44.79 16.52 26.60
C PRO A 598 44.68 16.22 28.14
N THR A 599 43.51 15.79 28.68
CA THR A 599 43.38 14.70 29.72
C THR A 599 41.91 14.33 30.02
N GLN A 600 41.70 13.22 30.74
CA GLN A 600 40.40 12.70 31.18
C GLN A 600 39.94 13.27 32.54
N LYS A 601 38.63 13.28 32.77
CA LYS A 601 38.03 12.65 33.97
C LYS A 601 36.59 12.19 33.69
#